data_AF-A0A925DBD6-F1
#
_entry.id   AF-A0A925DBD6-F1
#
_cell.length_a   1.000
_cell.length_b   1.000
_cell.length_c   1.000
_cell.angle_alpha   90.00
_cell.angle_beta   90.00
_cell.angle_gamma   90.00
#
_symmetry.space_group_name_H-M   'P 1'
#
loop_
_entity.id
_entity.type
_entity.pdbx_description
1 polymer ?
#
loop_
_entity_poly.entity_id
_entity_poly.type
_entity_poly.pdbx_seq_one_letter_code
_entity_poly.pdbx_strand_id
1 'polypeptide(L)'
;MNDIKGIPYSAVEFDKNGNIVGPEPTVAQNCTDLIVISHGWNNSHEEAERLYSKLFGNFVDVTAHDPVIAQRKIAIVGVLWPSKKFNELMTQPGAAKSAGGAAAFGGSDQDAAEA
;
A
#
# COMPACT_ATOMS: atom_id res chain seq x y z
N MET A 1 7.30 -3.27 17.37
CA MET A 1 8.09 -3.19 16.13
C MET A 1 8.24 -4.60 15.61
N ASN A 2 7.76 -4.84 14.40
CA ASN A 2 7.93 -6.12 13.74
C ASN A 2 9.27 -6.12 12.99
N ASP A 3 9.68 -7.26 12.48
CA ASP A 3 10.95 -7.44 11.79
C ASP A 3 10.71 -8.17 10.46
N ILE A 4 11.36 -7.72 9.39
CA ILE A 4 11.39 -8.42 8.11
C ILE A 4 12.84 -8.84 7.83
N LYS A 5 13.19 -10.08 8.19
CA LYS A 5 14.53 -10.67 8.02
C LYS A 5 15.67 -9.79 8.56
N GLY A 6 15.51 -9.23 9.76
CA GLY A 6 16.50 -8.38 10.42
C GLY A 6 16.36 -6.89 10.12
N ILE A 7 15.42 -6.48 9.25
CA ILE A 7 15.09 -5.08 9.01
C ILE A 7 13.90 -4.66 9.89
N PRO A 8 14.05 -3.65 10.77
CA PRO A 8 12.96 -3.07 11.52
C PRO A 8 11.79 -2.62 10.64
N TYR A 9 10.58 -3.06 11.00
CA TYR A 9 9.35 -2.75 10.29
C TYR A 9 8.27 -2.19 11.24
N SER A 10 7.62 -1.12 10.79
CA SER A 10 6.37 -0.61 11.36
C SER A 10 5.39 -0.25 10.26
N ALA A 11 4.11 -0.19 10.59
CA ALA A 11 3.06 0.21 9.66
C ALA A 11 2.32 1.42 10.21
N VAL A 12 1.83 2.26 9.31
CA VAL A 12 0.85 3.31 9.58
C VAL A 12 -0.41 3.00 8.80
N GLU A 13 -1.55 3.00 9.49
CA GLU A 13 -2.86 2.79 8.88
C GLU A 13 -3.59 4.12 8.73
N PHE A 14 -4.22 4.31 7.57
CA PHE A 14 -5.04 5.46 7.26
C PHE A 14 -6.50 5.06 7.10
N ASP A 15 -7.43 5.93 7.51
CA ASP A 15 -8.84 5.82 7.15
C ASP A 15 -9.12 6.40 5.75
N LYS A 16 -10.38 6.31 5.31
CA LYS A 16 -10.83 6.82 4.01
C LYS A 16 -10.72 8.34 3.83
N ASN A 17 -10.53 9.08 4.93
CA ASN A 17 -10.37 10.53 4.92
C ASN A 17 -8.89 10.94 5.02
N GLY A 18 -7.97 9.97 5.07
CA GLY A 18 -6.53 10.22 5.24
C GLY A 18 -6.12 10.51 6.68
N ASN A 19 -6.96 10.20 7.68
CA ASN A 19 -6.55 10.29 9.08
C ASN A 19 -5.78 9.03 9.48
N ILE A 20 -4.78 9.17 10.34
CA ILE A 20 -4.10 8.03 10.94
C ILE A 20 -5.06 7.31 11.89
N VAL A 21 -5.12 5.98 11.76
CA VAL A 21 -5.85 5.10 12.67
C VAL A 21 -4.84 4.19 13.35
N GLY A 22 -4.87 4.16 14.68
CA GLY A 22 -3.93 3.36 15.47
C GLY A 22 -2.63 4.10 15.78
N PRO A 23 -1.54 3.36 16.05
CA PRO A 23 -0.29 3.95 16.50
C PRO A 23 0.48 4.62 15.36
N GLU A 24 1.25 5.65 15.70
CA GLU A 24 2.24 6.21 14.78
C GLU A 24 3.38 5.20 14.50
N PRO A 25 3.94 5.20 13.28
CA PRO A 25 5.04 4.31 12.94
C PRO A 25 6.31 4.73 13.71
N THR A 26 7.05 3.76 14.21
CA THR A 26 8.28 3.99 14.98
C THR A 26 9.51 3.73 14.12
N VAL A 27 10.45 4.68 14.12
CA VAL A 27 11.75 4.55 13.46
C VAL A 27 12.87 4.76 14.49
N ALA A 28 13.90 3.92 14.47
CA ALA A 28 15.04 4.06 15.36
C ALA A 28 15.79 5.38 15.10
N GLN A 29 16.22 6.06 16.17
CA GLN A 29 16.92 7.35 16.08
C GLN A 29 18.24 7.30 15.28
N ASN A 30 18.85 6.13 15.19
CA ASN A 30 20.09 5.92 14.44
C ASN A 30 19.86 5.31 13.04
N CYS A 31 18.62 5.29 12.56
CA CYS A 31 18.28 4.91 11.19
C CYS A 31 19.05 5.80 10.21
N THR A 32 19.75 5.20 9.26
CA THR A 32 20.46 5.95 8.21
C THR A 32 19.61 6.09 6.95
N ASP A 33 18.74 5.11 6.70
CA ASP A 33 17.97 5.01 5.46
C ASP A 33 16.56 4.50 5.78
N LEU A 34 15.56 5.34 5.52
CA LEU A 34 14.15 4.99 5.73
C LEU A 34 13.50 4.68 4.39
N ILE A 35 12.90 3.49 4.28
CA ILE A 35 12.08 3.11 3.13
C ILE A 35 10.62 3.21 3.53
N VAL A 36 9.88 4.10 2.87
CA VAL A 36 8.43 4.21 3.00
C VAL A 36 7.80 3.54 1.79
N ILE A 37 6.92 2.56 2.02
CA ILE A 37 6.25 1.82 0.95
C ILE A 37 4.73 1.89 1.13
N SER A 38 4.00 2.03 0.03
CA SER A 38 2.55 1.91 -0.01
C SER A 38 2.14 0.80 -0.96
N HIS A 39 1.03 0.14 -0.67
CA HIS A 39 0.44 -0.85 -1.58
C HIS A 39 -0.41 -0.13 -2.62
N GLY A 40 -0.67 -0.81 -3.74
CA GLY A 40 -1.52 -0.30 -4.80
C GLY A 40 -3.00 -0.50 -4.50
N TRP A 41 -3.82 -0.19 -5.51
CA TRP A 41 -5.25 -0.51 -5.52
C TRP A 41 -5.46 -2.02 -5.46
N ASN A 42 -6.62 -2.44 -4.96
CA ASN A 42 -7.07 -3.83 -4.96
C ASN A 42 -6.39 -4.76 -3.93
N ASN A 43 -5.76 -4.19 -2.90
CA ASN A 43 -5.21 -4.95 -1.79
C ASN A 43 -5.93 -4.67 -0.47
N SER A 44 -6.17 -5.74 0.30
CA SER A 44 -6.44 -5.60 1.73
C SER A 44 -5.17 -5.22 2.49
N HIS A 45 -5.30 -4.73 3.72
CA HIS A 45 -4.14 -4.48 4.60
C HIS A 45 -3.28 -5.74 4.79
N GLU A 46 -3.91 -6.90 5.00
CA GLU A 46 -3.20 -8.17 5.15
C GLU A 46 -2.44 -8.58 3.87
N GLU A 47 -3.04 -8.40 2.69
CA GLU A 47 -2.38 -8.66 1.41
C GLU A 47 -1.19 -7.71 1.21
N ALA A 48 -1.34 -6.44 1.57
CA ALA A 48 -0.27 -5.45 1.52
C ALA A 48 0.91 -5.84 2.42
N GLU A 49 0.66 -6.22 3.67
CA GLU A 49 1.72 -6.65 4.58
C GLU A 49 2.46 -7.89 4.09
N ARG A 50 1.73 -8.86 3.49
CA ARG A 50 2.35 -10.03 2.85
C ARG A 50 3.24 -9.62 1.68
N LEU A 51 2.80 -8.66 0.87
CA LEU A 51 3.60 -8.14 -0.24
C LEU A 51 4.87 -7.44 0.25
N TYR A 52 4.77 -6.60 1.29
CA TYR A 52 5.93 -5.94 1.88
C TYR A 52 6.92 -6.94 2.45
N SER A 53 6.41 -7.89 3.25
CA SER A 53 7.22 -8.95 3.85
C SER A 53 7.98 -9.74 2.79
N LYS A 54 7.31 -10.10 1.68
CA LYS A 54 7.93 -10.82 0.56
C LYS A 54 8.95 -9.95 -0.19
N LEU A 55 8.61 -8.70 -0.49
CA LEU A 55 9.49 -7.78 -1.22
C LEU A 55 10.78 -7.56 -0.43
N PHE A 56 10.68 -7.20 0.84
CA PHE A 56 11.85 -6.91 1.66
C PHE A 56 12.59 -8.17 2.10
N GLY A 57 11.89 -9.31 2.21
CA GLY A 57 12.53 -10.60 2.36
C GLY A 57 13.45 -10.92 1.17
N ASN A 58 13.00 -10.65 -0.06
CA ASN A 58 13.83 -10.80 -1.26
C ASN A 58 14.93 -9.74 -1.36
N PHE A 59 14.65 -8.50 -0.95
CA PHE A 59 15.65 -7.44 -0.88
C PHE A 59 16.84 -7.88 -0.03
N VAL A 60 16.58 -8.39 1.18
CA VAL A 60 17.63 -8.91 2.08
C VAL A 60 18.43 -10.03 1.40
N ASP A 61 17.75 -10.97 0.74
CA ASP A 61 18.42 -12.09 0.07
C ASP A 61 19.36 -11.62 -1.06
N VAL A 62 18.95 -10.60 -1.82
CA VAL A 62 19.76 -10.04 -2.92
C VAL A 62 20.90 -9.16 -2.41
N THR A 63 20.71 -8.44 -1.30
CA THR A 63 21.70 -7.48 -0.77
C THR A 63 22.60 -8.06 0.32
N ALA A 64 22.45 -9.34 0.70
CA ALA A 64 23.13 -9.95 1.84
C ALA A 64 24.67 -9.82 1.80
N HIS A 65 25.26 -9.71 0.61
CA HIS A 65 26.71 -9.59 0.40
C HIS A 65 27.14 -8.22 -0.15
N ASP A 66 26.23 -7.25 -0.22
CA ASP A 66 26.55 -5.91 -0.67
C ASP A 66 27.24 -5.13 0.49
N PRO A 67 28.51 -4.75 0.35
CA PRO A 67 29.27 -4.11 1.42
C PRO A 67 28.80 -2.68 1.72
N VAL A 68 28.12 -2.01 0.77
CA VAL A 68 27.56 -0.67 0.95
C VAL A 68 26.27 -0.77 1.75
N ILE A 69 25.40 -1.73 1.43
CA ILE A 69 24.14 -1.96 2.15
C ILE A 69 24.38 -2.46 3.57
N ALA A 70 25.38 -3.33 3.77
CA ALA A 70 25.73 -3.86 5.09
C ALA A 70 26.11 -2.77 6.12
N GLN A 71 26.54 -1.59 5.66
CA GLN A 71 26.87 -0.45 6.52
C GLN A 71 25.67 0.44 6.85
N ARG A 72 24.50 0.20 6.23
CA ARG A 72 23.29 0.97 6.43
C ARG A 72 22.45 0.40 7.58
N LYS A 73 21.77 1.29 8.30
CA LYS A 73 20.75 0.97 9.29
C LYS A 73 19.40 1.29 8.67
N ILE A 74 18.88 0.34 7.92
CA ILE A 74 17.64 0.47 7.15
C ILE A 74 16.45 0.25 8.09
N ALA A 75 15.40 1.04 7.93
CA ALA A 75 14.09 0.77 8.51
C ALA A 75 12.99 0.88 7.44
N ILE A 76 11.89 0.16 7.64
CA ILE A 76 10.75 0.15 6.72
C ILE A 76 9.51 0.67 7.42
N VAL A 77 8.79 1.58 6.76
CA VAL A 77 7.45 1.99 7.13
C VAL A 77 6.47 1.60 6.02
N GLY A 78 5.55 0.70 6.33
CA GLY A 78 4.44 0.33 5.46
C GLY A 78 3.25 1.27 5.61
N VAL A 79 2.67 1.70 4.50
CA VAL A 79 1.46 2.54 4.46
C VAL A 79 0.28 1.66 4.08
N LEU A 80 -0.63 1.49 5.04
CA LEU A 80 -1.87 0.75 4.91
C LEU A 80 -3.01 1.74 4.67
N TRP A 81 -3.68 1.62 3.52
CA TRP A 81 -4.79 2.51 3.15
C TRP A 81 -5.97 1.71 2.61
N PRO A 82 -7.21 2.22 2.75
CA PRO A 82 -8.41 1.46 2.41
C PRO A 82 -8.60 1.40 0.89
N SER A 83 -7.92 0.46 0.24
CA SER A 83 -7.91 0.28 -1.22
C SER A 83 -8.76 -0.91 -1.71
N LYS A 84 -9.63 -1.43 -0.83
CA LYS A 84 -10.21 -2.77 -0.96
C LYS A 84 -11.00 -2.94 -2.25
N LYS A 85 -10.70 -4.07 -2.90
CA LYS A 85 -11.34 -4.72 -4.04
C LYS A 85 -12.86 -4.53 -4.06
N PHE A 86 -13.41 -4.04 -5.17
CA PHE A 86 -14.84 -4.21 -5.48
C PHE A 86 -15.15 -5.70 -5.36
N ASN A 87 -15.91 -6.05 -4.33
CA ASN A 87 -16.39 -7.40 -4.08
C ASN A 87 -17.30 -7.83 -5.25
N GLU A 88 -17.14 -9.07 -5.72
CA GLU A 88 -17.93 -9.67 -6.82
C GLU A 88 -19.46 -9.67 -6.58
N LEU A 89 -19.92 -9.28 -5.40
CA LEU A 89 -21.33 -8.99 -5.11
C LEU A 89 -21.83 -7.66 -5.70
N MET A 90 -20.95 -6.80 -6.20
CA MET A 90 -21.29 -5.65 -7.05
C MET A 90 -21.36 -6.01 -8.54
N THR A 91 -20.97 -7.22 -8.94
CA THR A 91 -21.35 -7.80 -10.23
C THR A 91 -22.81 -8.25 -10.14
N GLN A 92 -23.70 -7.28 -10.23
CA GLN A 92 -25.14 -7.50 -10.37
C GLN A 92 -25.41 -8.49 -11.53
N PRO A 93 -26.31 -9.49 -11.39
CA PRO A 93 -26.81 -10.26 -12.51
C PRO A 93 -27.70 -9.37 -13.38
N GLY A 94 -27.06 -8.56 -14.21
CA GLY A 94 -27.73 -7.55 -15.05
C GLY A 94 -26.81 -6.85 -16.05
N ALA A 95 -25.49 -7.10 -16.01
CA ALA A 95 -24.57 -6.66 -17.05
C ALA A 95 -24.84 -7.45 -18.34
N ALA A 96 -25.83 -7.00 -19.11
CA ALA A 96 -26.06 -7.42 -20.46
C ALA A 96 -24.74 -7.29 -21.24
N LYS A 97 -24.35 -8.39 -21.90
CA LYS A 97 -23.18 -8.45 -22.78
C LYS A 97 -23.28 -7.33 -23.82
N SER A 98 -22.45 -6.30 -23.69
CA SER A 98 -22.07 -5.48 -24.83
C SER A 98 -20.56 -5.59 -24.99
N ALA A 99 -20.17 -6.27 -26.06
CA ALA A 99 -18.78 -6.38 -26.48
C ALA A 99 -18.37 -5.05 -27.11
N GLY A 100 -17.42 -4.34 -26.51
CA GLY A 100 -16.81 -3.18 -27.15
C GLY A 100 -16.08 -2.24 -26.21
N GLY A 101 -14.74 -2.30 -26.26
CA GLY A 101 -13.82 -1.15 -26.32
C GLY A 101 -13.89 -0.05 -25.24
N ALA A 102 -12.75 0.15 -24.56
CA ALA A 102 -12.47 1.31 -23.72
C ALA A 102 -12.78 2.66 -24.39
N ALA A 103 -13.42 3.57 -23.66
CA ALA A 103 -13.37 5.01 -23.91
C ALA A 103 -13.53 5.77 -22.58
N ALA A 104 -12.64 6.74 -22.36
CA ALA A 104 -12.51 7.56 -21.17
C ALA A 104 -13.68 8.54 -20.98
N PHE A 105 -14.09 8.79 -19.73
CA PHE A 105 -14.97 9.92 -19.40
C PHE A 105 -14.12 11.16 -19.17
N GLY A 106 -13.98 11.96 -20.23
CA GLY A 106 -13.57 13.35 -20.14
C GLY A 106 -14.80 14.25 -20.01
N GLY A 107 -14.86 15.00 -18.92
CA GLY A 107 -15.41 16.35 -18.79
C GLY A 107 -16.89 16.58 -19.11
N SER A 108 -17.67 16.97 -18.11
CA SER A 108 -17.80 18.40 -17.74
C SER A 108 -18.77 18.56 -16.56
N ASP A 109 -18.38 19.43 -15.64
CA ASP A 109 -19.24 19.95 -14.58
C ASP A 109 -20.50 20.61 -15.15
N GLN A 110 -21.63 20.41 -14.47
CA GLN A 110 -22.68 21.41 -14.39
C GLN A 110 -23.42 21.27 -13.06
N ASP A 111 -23.17 22.23 -12.17
CA ASP A 111 -24.06 22.63 -11.09
C ASP A 111 -25.48 22.87 -11.63
N ALA A 112 -26.49 22.39 -10.91
CA ALA A 112 -27.78 23.06 -10.80
C ALA A 112 -28.58 22.54 -9.60
N ALA A 113 -29.20 23.49 -8.92
CA ALA A 113 -29.92 23.41 -7.67
C ALA A 113 -31.27 22.66 -7.71
N GLU A 114 -31.74 22.34 -6.49
CA GLU A 114 -33.13 22.28 -6.00
C GLU A 114 -34.26 21.74 -6.89
N ALA A 115 -34.95 20.71 -6.41
CA ALA A 115 -36.26 20.85 -5.75
C ALA A 115 -36.64 19.56 -4.99
#